data_AF-A0A659UIP8-F1
#
_entry.id   AF-A0A659UIP8-F1
#
_cell.length_a   1.000
_cell.length_b   1.000
_cell.length_c   1.000
_cell.angle_alpha   90.00
_cell.angle_beta   90.00
_cell.angle_gamma   90.00
#
_symmetry.space_group_name_H-M   'P 1'
#
loop_
_entity.id
_entity.type
_entity.pdbx_description
1 polymer ?
#
loop_
_entity_poly.entity_id
_entity_poly.type
_entity_poly.pdbx_seq_one_letter_code
_entity_poly.pdbx_strand_id
1 'polypeptide(L)'
;MELGSGQGVGTEAGLATTEDAERFVALADHGRVLRILIEIDIPDLPTALDEAHGIAAVLERAGVRRPILLHGVDGTAWPFVELARQKGWSTRVGMEDGKTLTDGTVAKDNAQIVAAATAIFRSTS
;
A
#
# COMPACT_ATOMS: atom_id res chain seq x y z
N MET A 1 4.27 7.94 21.36
CA MET A 1 5.23 7.88 20.23
C MET A 1 4.98 9.13 19.41
N GLU A 2 5.98 10.00 19.26
CA GLU A 2 5.87 11.20 18.42
C GLU A 2 6.43 10.90 17.03
N LEU A 3 5.75 11.37 15.98
CA LEU A 3 6.23 11.27 14.61
C LEU A 3 7.33 12.33 14.41
N GLY A 4 8.55 11.90 14.11
CA GLY A 4 9.72 12.77 14.01
C GLY A 4 9.52 13.90 13.00
N SER A 5 9.65 15.16 13.44
CA SER A 5 9.31 16.34 12.62
C SER A 5 10.40 17.44 12.64
N GLY A 6 11.68 17.03 12.66
CA GLY A 6 12.80 17.95 12.87
C GLY A 6 13.58 18.45 11.64
N GLN A 7 13.39 17.89 10.44
CA GLN A 7 14.32 18.15 9.31
C GLN A 7 13.65 18.41 7.94
N GLY A 8 12.33 18.67 7.90
CA GLY A 8 11.62 18.87 6.62
C GLY A 8 11.41 17.60 5.79
N VAL A 9 11.65 16.42 6.38
CA VAL A 9 11.40 15.11 5.79
C VAL A 9 9.97 14.66 6.14
N GLY A 10 9.17 14.31 5.15
CA GLY A 10 7.83 13.77 5.37
C GLY A 10 7.87 12.33 5.85
N THR A 11 7.13 12.00 6.91
CA THR A 11 7.05 10.64 7.45
C THR A 11 5.92 9.85 6.79
N GLU A 12 6.18 8.61 6.41
CA GLU A 12 5.15 7.63 6.05
C GLU A 12 4.78 6.81 7.27
N ALA A 13 3.48 6.61 7.54
CA ALA A 13 3.05 5.63 8.52
C ALA A 13 2.84 4.28 7.82
N GLY A 14 3.73 3.32 8.09
CA GLY A 14 3.56 1.93 7.68
C GLY A 14 2.60 1.21 8.63
N LEU A 15 1.56 0.60 8.06
CA LEU A 15 0.54 -0.17 8.78
C LEU A 15 0.47 -1.56 8.14
N ALA A 16 0.74 -2.59 8.93
CA ALA A 16 0.72 -3.98 8.48
C ALA A 16 -0.54 -4.72 8.94
N THR A 17 -1.19 -4.23 10.00
CA THR A 17 -2.39 -4.84 10.57
C THR A 17 -3.45 -3.80 10.89
N THR A 18 -4.69 -4.26 11.00
CA THR A 18 -5.83 -3.48 11.48
C THR A 18 -5.57 -2.93 12.88
N GLU A 19 -4.85 -3.67 13.73
CA GLU A 19 -4.46 -3.20 15.06
C GLU A 19 -3.47 -2.03 14.98
N ASP A 20 -2.53 -2.04 14.02
CA ASP A 20 -1.63 -0.91 13.79
C ASP A 20 -2.40 0.34 13.35
N ALA A 21 -3.43 0.18 12.53
CA ALA A 21 -4.29 1.27 12.13
C ALA A 21 -5.04 1.88 13.34
N GLU A 22 -5.58 1.04 14.23
CA GLU A 22 -6.24 1.51 15.46
C GLU A 22 -5.25 2.24 16.39
N ARG A 23 -4.03 1.71 16.55
CA ARG A 23 -2.96 2.38 17.30
C ARG A 23 -2.57 3.72 16.66
N PHE A 24 -2.47 3.76 15.34
CA PHE A 24 -2.12 4.96 14.59
C PHE A 24 -3.15 6.08 14.78
N VAL A 25 -4.44 5.80 14.61
CA VAL A 25 -5.49 6.84 14.74
C VAL A 25 -5.66 7.35 16.18
N ALA A 26 -5.19 6.59 17.17
CA ALA A 26 -5.15 7.02 18.56
C ALA A 26 -4.00 8.02 18.88
N LEU A 27 -3.01 8.19 17.98
CA LEU A 27 -1.94 9.17 18.16
C LEU A 27 -2.48 10.59 17.95
N ALA A 28 -2.14 11.52 18.87
CA ALA A 28 -2.58 12.92 18.77
C ALA A 28 -2.19 13.59 17.44
N ASP A 29 -1.04 13.20 16.88
CA ASP A 29 -0.43 13.79 15.69
C ASP A 29 -0.53 12.91 14.44
N HIS A 30 -1.40 11.89 14.43
CA HIS A 30 -1.54 10.96 13.29
C HIS A 30 -1.78 11.68 11.96
N GLY A 31 -2.45 12.84 12.00
CA GLY A 31 -2.68 13.67 10.82
C GLY A 31 -1.42 14.30 10.22
N ARG A 32 -0.24 14.26 10.85
CA ARG A 32 0.98 14.96 10.37
C ARG A 32 1.84 14.15 9.40
N VAL A 33 1.48 12.90 9.13
CA VAL A 33 2.19 12.06 8.15
C VAL A 33 1.98 12.55 6.72
N LEU A 34 2.98 12.30 5.86
CA LEU A 34 2.93 12.57 4.43
C LEU A 34 1.86 11.70 3.75
N ARG A 35 1.91 10.39 4.02
CA ARG A 35 0.98 9.38 3.51
C ARG A 35 0.96 8.15 4.42
N ILE A 36 0.00 7.26 4.16
CA ILE A 36 -0.09 5.94 4.79
C ILE A 36 0.45 4.91 3.80
N LEU A 37 1.31 4.02 4.27
CA LEU A 37 1.70 2.79 3.58
C LEU A 37 0.93 1.64 4.22
N ILE A 38 0.02 1.03 3.46
CA ILE A 38 -0.59 -0.24 3.82
C ILE A 38 0.30 -1.33 3.22
N GLU A 39 1.00 -2.08 4.06
CA GLU A 39 2.01 -3.06 3.67
C GLU A 39 1.62 -4.44 4.21
N ILE A 40 1.19 -5.34 3.32
CA ILE A 40 0.69 -6.65 3.71
C ILE A 40 1.64 -7.74 3.22
N ASP A 41 2.33 -8.37 4.16
CA ASP A 41 3.16 -9.56 3.95
C ASP A 41 2.40 -10.83 4.38
N ILE A 42 1.24 -11.03 3.77
CA ILE A 42 0.40 -12.22 3.98
C ILE A 42 0.33 -12.96 2.63
N PRO A 43 0.84 -14.20 2.54
CA PRO A 43 0.83 -14.95 1.28
C PRO A 43 -0.55 -15.37 0.78
N ASP A 44 -1.48 -15.62 1.71
CA ASP A 44 -2.85 -16.00 1.38
C ASP A 44 -3.64 -14.76 0.91
N LEU A 45 -3.98 -14.70 -0.37
CA LEU A 45 -4.61 -13.53 -0.97
C LEU A 45 -5.95 -13.13 -0.31
N PRO A 46 -6.90 -14.05 -0.02
CA PRO A 46 -8.11 -13.69 0.71
C PRO A 46 -7.83 -13.02 2.06
N THR A 47 -6.94 -13.62 2.87
CA THR A 47 -6.55 -13.05 4.17
C THR A 47 -5.85 -11.70 4.00
N ALA A 48 -4.98 -11.55 3.00
CA ALA A 48 -4.30 -10.30 2.72
C ALA A 48 -5.26 -9.17 2.33
N LEU A 49 -6.26 -9.48 1.49
CA LEU A 49 -7.30 -8.53 1.10
C LEU A 49 -8.17 -8.11 2.29
N ASP A 50 -8.54 -9.07 3.15
CA ASP A 50 -9.31 -8.78 4.36
C ASP A 50 -8.54 -7.84 5.30
N GLU A 51 -7.23 -8.06 5.48
CA GLU A 51 -6.39 -7.19 6.30
C GLU A 51 -6.26 -5.77 5.72
N ALA A 52 -6.02 -5.65 4.41
CA ALA A 52 -5.95 -4.36 3.74
C ALA A 52 -7.28 -3.58 3.84
N HIS A 53 -8.42 -4.27 3.70
CA HIS A 53 -9.73 -3.67 3.88
C HIS A 53 -10.00 -3.28 5.34
N GLY A 54 -9.58 -4.10 6.30
CA GLY A 54 -9.67 -3.80 7.73
C GLY A 54 -8.94 -2.50 8.08
N ILE A 55 -7.69 -2.37 7.65
CA ILE A 55 -6.90 -1.14 7.83
C ILE A 55 -7.60 0.06 7.20
N ALA A 56 -8.04 -0.07 5.94
CA ALA A 56 -8.71 1.02 5.23
C ALA A 56 -10.00 1.47 5.93
N ALA A 57 -10.79 0.53 6.47
CA ALA A 57 -12.01 0.83 7.20
C ALA A 57 -11.74 1.59 8.52
N VAL A 58 -10.67 1.27 9.23
CA VAL A 58 -10.26 2.02 10.43
C VAL A 58 -9.89 3.46 10.07
N LEU A 59 -9.09 3.65 9.02
CA LEU A 59 -8.67 4.97 8.55
C LEU A 59 -9.88 5.81 8.10
N GLU A 60 -10.83 5.21 7.37
CA GLU A 60 -12.07 5.85 6.94
C GLU A 60 -12.93 6.27 8.13
N ARG A 61 -13.16 5.37 9.10
CA ARG A 61 -13.95 5.63 10.31
C ARG A 61 -13.36 6.75 11.16
N ALA A 62 -12.03 6.84 11.22
CA ALA A 62 -11.30 7.91 11.90
C ALA A 62 -11.22 9.22 11.09
N GLY A 63 -11.70 9.24 9.84
CA GLY A 63 -11.68 10.42 8.99
C GLY A 63 -10.29 10.82 8.48
N VAL A 64 -9.34 9.87 8.42
CA VAL A 64 -7.99 10.12 7.92
C VAL A 64 -8.04 10.43 6.42
N ARG A 65 -7.57 11.62 6.03
CA ARG A 65 -7.58 12.08 4.62
C ARG A 65 -6.19 12.15 3.97
N ARG A 66 -5.29 11.27 4.39
CA ARG A 66 -3.94 11.18 3.82
C ARG A 66 -3.91 10.23 2.63
N PRO A 67 -3.05 10.46 1.62
CA PRO A 67 -2.88 9.52 0.52
C PRO A 67 -2.52 8.13 1.05
N ILE A 68 -3.00 7.09 0.37
CA ILE A 68 -2.68 5.70 0.67
C ILE A 68 -1.76 5.16 -0.43
N LEU A 69 -0.69 4.52 -0.03
CA LEU A 69 0.18 3.66 -0.84
C LEU A 69 -0.09 2.21 -0.42
N LEU A 70 -0.65 1.41 -1.32
CA LEU A 70 -0.90 -0.02 -1.07
C LEU A 70 0.27 -0.85 -1.62
N HIS A 71 0.77 -1.76 -0.80
CA HIS A 71 1.88 -2.64 -1.10
C HIS A 71 1.55 -4.08 -0.68
N GLY A 72 1.81 -5.01 -1.60
CA GLY A 72 1.80 -6.45 -1.36
C GLY A 72 3.06 -7.06 -1.97
N VAL A 73 3.32 -8.32 -1.62
CA VAL A 73 4.55 -9.04 -1.99
C VAL A 73 4.24 -10.34 -2.72
N ASP A 74 5.17 -10.75 -3.60
CA ASP A 74 5.09 -11.97 -4.40
C ASP A 74 3.72 -12.17 -5.07
N GLY A 75 2.98 -13.20 -4.65
CA GLY A 75 1.68 -13.56 -5.22
C GLY A 75 0.58 -12.52 -5.00
N THR A 76 0.74 -11.61 -4.03
CA THR A 76 -0.24 -10.55 -3.75
C THR A 76 0.08 -9.21 -4.39
N ALA A 77 1.30 -9.03 -4.93
CA ALA A 77 1.75 -7.77 -5.52
C ALA A 77 0.82 -7.27 -6.63
N TRP A 78 0.53 -8.10 -7.65
CA TRP A 78 -0.35 -7.70 -8.76
C TRP A 78 -1.83 -7.54 -8.37
N PRO A 79 -2.44 -8.46 -7.59
CA PRO A 79 -3.77 -8.22 -7.04
C PRO A 79 -3.89 -6.88 -6.29
N PHE A 80 -2.84 -6.47 -5.57
CA PHE A 80 -2.83 -5.20 -4.84
C PHE A 80 -2.62 -3.98 -5.73
N VAL A 81 -1.88 -4.11 -6.84
CA VAL A 81 -1.81 -3.06 -7.88
C VAL A 81 -3.22 -2.80 -8.46
N GLU A 82 -3.97 -3.86 -8.74
CA GLU A 82 -5.35 -3.76 -9.25
C GLU A 82 -6.31 -3.15 -8.20
N LEU A 83 -6.21 -3.59 -6.93
CA LEU A 83 -7.00 -3.02 -5.85
C LEU A 83 -6.69 -1.53 -5.65
N ALA A 84 -5.40 -1.14 -5.67
CA ALA A 84 -4.99 0.25 -5.54
C ALA A 84 -5.60 1.12 -6.65
N ARG A 85 -5.54 0.65 -7.90
CA ARG A 85 -6.21 1.31 -9.04
C ARG A 85 -7.71 1.47 -8.78
N GLN A 86 -8.41 0.40 -8.39
CA GLN A 86 -9.86 0.42 -8.16
C GLN A 86 -10.26 1.40 -7.04
N LYS A 87 -9.45 1.52 -5.99
CA LYS A 87 -9.69 2.42 -4.86
C LYS A 87 -9.18 3.84 -5.09
N GLY A 88 -8.49 4.11 -6.21
CA GLY A 88 -7.85 5.40 -6.47
C GLY A 88 -6.66 5.67 -5.55
N TRP A 89 -6.00 4.63 -5.05
CA TRP A 89 -4.81 4.70 -4.22
C TRP A 89 -3.53 4.61 -5.06
N SER A 90 -2.40 4.97 -4.46
CA SER A 90 -1.07 4.70 -5.03
C SER A 90 -0.68 3.24 -4.81
N THR A 91 0.25 2.71 -5.59
CA THR A 91 0.83 1.37 -5.42
C THR A 91 2.36 1.42 -5.38
N ARG A 92 2.98 0.44 -4.72
CA ARG A 92 4.42 0.21 -4.71
C ARG A 92 4.72 -1.09 -5.48
N VAL A 93 5.66 -1.02 -6.41
CA VAL A 93 6.13 -2.18 -7.19
C VAL A 93 7.64 -2.12 -7.42
N GLY A 94 8.29 -3.28 -7.49
CA GLY A 94 9.70 -3.44 -7.80
C GLY A 94 10.17 -4.87 -7.57
N MET A 95 11.41 -5.18 -7.94
CA MET A 95 12.03 -6.50 -7.77
C MET A 95 12.14 -6.95 -6.32
N GLU A 96 12.11 -6.01 -5.37
CA GLU A 96 12.01 -6.29 -3.94
C GLU A 96 10.63 -6.86 -3.57
N ASP A 97 9.58 -6.37 -4.23
CA ASP A 97 8.20 -6.71 -3.93
C ASP A 97 7.75 -7.98 -4.68
N GLY A 98 8.39 -8.30 -5.80
CA GLY A 98 8.10 -9.49 -6.59
C GLY A 98 8.87 -9.51 -7.91
N LYS A 99 9.15 -10.70 -8.45
CA LYS A 99 9.99 -10.86 -9.65
C LYS A 99 9.22 -11.20 -10.91
N THR A 100 7.95 -11.56 -10.82
CA THR A 100 7.13 -11.98 -11.95
C THR A 100 6.19 -10.87 -12.39
N LEU A 101 5.82 -10.86 -13.67
CA LEU A 101 4.74 -10.06 -14.22
C LEU A 101 3.39 -10.75 -14.01
N THR A 102 2.29 -10.10 -14.40
CA THR A 102 0.92 -10.63 -14.26
C THR A 102 0.69 -11.96 -14.99
N ASP A 103 1.48 -12.25 -16.03
CA ASP A 103 1.44 -13.49 -16.80
C ASP A 103 2.37 -14.59 -16.25
N GLY A 104 3.07 -14.32 -15.14
CA GLY A 104 4.06 -15.22 -14.54
C GLY A 104 5.46 -15.12 -15.13
N THR A 105 5.69 -14.32 -16.18
CA THR A 105 7.02 -14.12 -16.77
C THR A 105 7.93 -13.40 -15.77
N VAL A 106 9.17 -13.86 -15.61
CA VAL A 106 10.16 -13.15 -14.77
C VAL A 106 10.54 -11.82 -15.43
N ALA A 107 10.39 -10.72 -14.69
CA ALA A 107 10.76 -9.38 -15.14
C ALA A 107 12.28 -9.24 -15.25
N LYS A 108 12.73 -8.58 -16.32
CA LYS A 108 14.15 -8.34 -16.61
C LYS A 108 14.77 -7.24 -15.73
N ASP A 109 13.97 -6.23 -15.35
CA ASP A 109 14.37 -5.04 -14.59
C ASP A 109 13.14 -4.39 -13.92
N ASN A 110 13.39 -3.43 -13.03
CA ASN A 110 12.33 -2.63 -12.40
C ASN A 110 11.52 -1.81 -13.42
N ALA A 111 12.13 -1.39 -14.54
CA ALA A 111 11.44 -0.59 -15.54
C ALA A 111 10.30 -1.38 -16.20
N GLN A 112 10.49 -2.67 -16.43
CA GLN A 112 9.45 -3.57 -16.95
C GLN A 112 8.30 -3.74 -15.95
N ILE A 113 8.59 -3.90 -14.66
CA ILE A 113 7.58 -4.00 -13.60
C ILE A 113 6.75 -2.71 -13.52
N VAL A 114 7.42 -1.54 -13.50
CA VAL A 114 6.75 -0.23 -13.45
C VAL A 114 5.91 0.02 -14.70
N ALA A 115 6.39 -0.37 -15.89
CA ALA A 115 5.62 -0.24 -17.12
C ALA A 115 4.33 -1.08 -17.09
N ALA A 116 4.40 -2.31 -16.58
CA ALA A 116 3.22 -3.17 -16.42
C ALA A 116 2.21 -2.59 -15.42
N ALA A 117 2.66 -2.13 -14.24
CA ALA A 117 1.79 -1.47 -13.27
C ALA A 117 1.16 -0.18 -13.84
N THR A 118 1.93 0.61 -14.60
CA THR A 118 1.42 1.82 -15.26
C THR A 118 0.35 1.48 -16.31
N ALA A 119 0.49 0.37 -17.04
CA ALA A 119 -0.50 -0.07 -18.00
C ALA A 119 -1.83 -0.42 -17.32
N ILE A 120 -1.77 -1.07 -16.14
CA ILE A 120 -2.94 -1.32 -15.28
C ILE A 120 -3.58 0.01 -14.90
N PHE A 121 -2.84 1.00 -14.41
CA PHE A 121 -3.41 2.30 -14.02
C PHE A 121 -4.00 3.11 -15.19
N ARG A 122 -3.56 2.86 -16.42
CA ARG A 122 -4.03 3.56 -17.62
C ARG A 122 -5.20 2.89 -18.33
N SER A 123 -5.51 1.63 -18.04
CA SER A 123 -6.64 0.96 -18.68
C SER A 123 -7.94 1.71 -18.36
N THR A 124 -8.82 1.90 -19.32
CA THR A 124 -10.18 2.39 -19.03
C THR A 124 -11.04 1.21 -18.62
N SER A 125 -11.67 1.29 -17.45
CA SER A 125 -12.72 0.35 -17.04
C SER A 125 -13.97 0.54 -17.90
#